data_AF-A0A9E2NBA3-F1
#
_entry.id   AF-A0A9E2NBA3-F1
#
_cell.length_a   1.000
_cell.length_b   1.000
_cell.length_c   1.000
_cell.angle_alpha   90.00
_cell.angle_beta   90.00
_cell.angle_gamma   90.00
#
_symmetry.space_group_name_H-M   'P 1'
#
loop_
_entity.id
_entity.type
_entity.pdbx_description
1 polymer ?
#
loop_
_entity_poly.entity_id
_entity_poly.type
_entity_poly.pdbx_seq_one_letter_code
_entity_poly.pdbx_strand_id
1 'polypeptide(L)'
;MTQDDFQARIKRVDPCYVQASRRPDSTTPPAPSRPFVSLLLGFGWAFVCLSVARNRDSIETSLLRGKLDTQYHDYIFYGLAALLAISAVMLAMHLLRYLFACTRGATKGNSGGLLFGAMLAAGFVYTPDSVFEAAFGLLDTNSRSLIVAAADKMPVDLGNIAFVSSTGGY
;
A
#
# COMPACT_ATOMS: atom_id res chain seq x y z
N MET A 1 -33.02 -33.41 -28.62
CA MET A 1 -32.56 -32.45 -27.59
C MET A 1 -31.15 -32.02 -27.98
N THR A 2 -30.91 -30.74 -28.24
CA THR A 2 -29.61 -30.25 -28.72
C THR A 2 -28.67 -30.02 -27.54
N GLN A 3 -27.36 -30.11 -27.77
CA GLN A 3 -26.32 -29.87 -26.76
C GLN A 3 -26.46 -28.50 -26.09
N ASP A 4 -26.94 -27.50 -26.85
CA ASP A 4 -27.18 -26.14 -26.37
C ASP A 4 -28.33 -26.07 -25.35
N ASP A 5 -29.41 -26.84 -25.53
CA ASP A 5 -30.52 -26.88 -24.58
C ASP A 5 -30.10 -27.57 -23.26
N PHE A 6 -29.22 -28.57 -23.35
CA PHE A 6 -28.66 -29.22 -22.16
C PHE A 6 -27.73 -28.27 -21.37
N GLN A 7 -26.84 -27.55 -22.05
CA GLN A 7 -25.98 -26.56 -21.39
C GLN A 7 -26.77 -25.39 -20.78
N ALA A 8 -27.83 -24.94 -21.44
CA ALA A 8 -28.70 -23.87 -20.94
C ALA A 8 -29.44 -24.29 -19.65
N ARG A 9 -29.82 -25.57 -19.54
CA ARG A 9 -30.47 -26.13 -18.33
C ARG A 9 -29.48 -26.31 -17.18
N ILE A 10 -28.30 -26.85 -17.45
CA ILE A 10 -27.24 -26.96 -16.42
C ILE A 10 -26.89 -25.57 -15.87
N LYS A 11 -26.76 -24.56 -16.73
CA LYS A 11 -26.46 -23.18 -16.29
C LYS A 11 -27.51 -22.58 -15.35
N ARG A 12 -28.79 -23.00 -15.44
CA ARG A 12 -29.85 -22.54 -14.53
C ARG A 12 -29.85 -23.26 -13.20
N VAL A 13 -29.49 -24.55 -13.18
CA VAL A 13 -29.49 -25.40 -11.98
C VAL A 13 -28.22 -25.17 -11.17
N ASP A 14 -27.08 -25.06 -11.85
CA ASP A 14 -25.78 -24.82 -11.22
C ASP A 14 -24.90 -23.94 -12.14
N PRO A 15 -24.89 -22.61 -11.92
CA PRO A 15 -24.06 -21.69 -12.68
C PRO A 15 -22.55 -21.97 -12.52
N CYS A 16 -22.16 -22.60 -11.41
CA CYS A 16 -20.76 -22.87 -11.07
C CYS A 16 -20.23 -24.10 -11.82
N TYR A 17 -21.08 -25.09 -12.11
CA TYR A 17 -20.70 -26.30 -12.84
C TYR A 17 -20.19 -26.01 -14.26
N VAL A 18 -20.83 -25.08 -14.98
CA VAL A 18 -20.43 -24.67 -16.35
C VAL A 18 -19.08 -23.94 -16.36
N GLN A 19 -18.71 -23.25 -15.28
CA GLN A 19 -17.41 -22.61 -15.14
C GLN A 19 -16.31 -23.61 -14.77
N ALA A 20 -16.63 -24.65 -13.99
CA ALA A 20 -15.69 -25.70 -13.62
C ALA A 20 -15.26 -26.55 -14.83
N SER A 21 -16.18 -26.86 -15.76
CA SER A 21 -15.88 -27.70 -16.94
C SER A 21 -15.03 -27.03 -18.02
N ARG A 22 -14.70 -25.73 -17.91
CA ARG A 22 -13.90 -24.99 -18.91
C ARG A 22 -12.47 -24.67 -18.48
N ARG A 23 -12.06 -25.03 -17.26
CA ARG A 23 -10.66 -24.90 -16.85
C ARG A 23 -9.94 -26.25 -16.96
N PRO A 24 -8.81 -26.33 -17.69
CA PRO A 24 -7.93 -27.48 -17.52
C PRO A 24 -7.46 -27.50 -16.06
N ASP A 25 -7.35 -28.70 -15.49
CA ASP A 25 -6.86 -28.98 -14.14
C ASP A 25 -5.66 -28.09 -13.76
N SER A 26 -5.92 -27.00 -13.05
CA SER A 26 -4.94 -26.41 -12.16
C SER A 26 -5.22 -27.00 -10.78
N THR A 27 -4.61 -28.14 -10.50
CA THR A 27 -4.59 -28.85 -9.20
C THR A 27 -3.98 -28.03 -8.06
N THR A 28 -3.59 -26.79 -8.31
CA THR A 28 -3.12 -25.86 -7.29
C THR A 28 -4.32 -25.08 -6.72
N PRO A 29 -4.63 -25.21 -5.42
CA PRO A 29 -5.64 -24.37 -4.80
C PRO A 29 -5.27 -22.90 -5.03
N PRO A 30 -6.24 -22.02 -5.35
CA PRO A 30 -5.96 -20.60 -5.52
C PRO A 30 -5.31 -20.09 -4.24
N ALA A 31 -4.10 -19.50 -4.37
CA ALA A 31 -3.39 -18.95 -3.25
C ALA A 31 -4.31 -17.97 -2.48
N PRO A 32 -4.30 -17.99 -1.13
CA PRO A 32 -5.21 -17.19 -0.33
C PRO A 32 -5.03 -15.71 -0.68
N SER A 33 -6.12 -15.07 -1.11
CA SER A 33 -6.16 -13.62 -1.35
C SER A 33 -5.90 -12.90 -0.02
N ARG A 34 -4.84 -12.09 0.02
CA ARG A 34 -4.45 -11.29 1.20
C ARG A 34 -4.39 -9.81 0.78
N PRO A 35 -5.56 -9.18 0.53
CA PRO A 35 -5.61 -7.84 -0.04
C PRO A 35 -4.98 -6.78 0.87
N PHE A 36 -5.15 -6.90 2.19
CA PHE A 36 -4.57 -5.98 3.16
C PHE A 36 -3.04 -6.05 3.23
N VAL A 37 -2.48 -7.26 3.22
CA VAL A 37 -1.02 -7.43 3.20
C VAL A 37 -0.44 -6.87 1.91
N SER A 38 -1.11 -7.11 0.79
CA SER A 38 -0.69 -6.55 -0.49
C SER A 38 -0.80 -5.03 -0.55
N LEU A 39 -1.79 -4.45 0.13
CA LEU A 39 -1.95 -3.00 0.26
C LEU A 39 -0.81 -2.40 1.07
N LEU A 40 -0.52 -2.95 2.24
CA LEU A 40 0.58 -2.48 3.09
C LEU A 40 1.93 -2.60 2.37
N LEU A 41 2.15 -3.71 1.67
CA LEU A 41 3.37 -3.92 0.89
C LEU A 41 3.47 -2.92 -0.27
N GLY A 42 2.38 -2.69 -1.00
CA GLY A 42 2.33 -1.70 -2.08
C GLY A 42 2.56 -0.27 -1.58
N PHE A 43 1.95 0.07 -0.45
CA PHE A 43 2.15 1.36 0.22
C PHE A 43 3.60 1.54 0.66
N GLY A 44 4.13 0.61 1.45
CA GLY A 44 5.49 0.70 2.00
C GLY A 44 6.55 0.77 0.90
N TRP A 45 6.43 -0.08 -0.13
CA TRP A 45 7.36 -0.07 -1.24
C TRP A 45 7.31 1.23 -2.05
N ALA A 46 6.11 1.67 -2.45
CA ALA A 46 5.95 2.90 -3.21
C ALA A 46 6.42 4.12 -2.39
N PHE A 47 6.12 4.16 -1.09
CA PHE A 47 6.58 5.22 -0.18
C PHE A 47 8.11 5.32 -0.16
N VAL A 48 8.82 4.18 -0.08
CA VAL A 48 10.28 4.16 -0.15
C VAL A 48 10.78 4.67 -1.50
N CYS A 49 10.25 4.18 -2.61
CA CYS A 49 10.65 4.63 -3.94
C CYS A 49 10.43 6.14 -4.14
N LEU A 50 9.26 6.65 -3.75
CA LEU A 50 8.95 8.07 -3.85
C LEU A 50 9.83 8.92 -2.92
N SER A 51 10.11 8.44 -1.71
CA SER A 51 11.01 9.11 -0.77
C SER A 51 12.43 9.21 -1.32
N VAL A 52 12.94 8.12 -1.91
CA VAL A 52 14.25 8.11 -2.58
C VAL A 52 14.26 9.08 -3.76
N ALA A 53 13.22 9.07 -4.59
CA ALA A 53 13.13 9.95 -5.76
C ALA A 53 13.05 11.44 -5.37
N ARG A 54 12.30 11.78 -4.31
CA ARG A 54 12.13 13.17 -3.84
C ARG A 54 13.37 13.70 -3.12
N ASN A 55 14.11 12.86 -2.41
CA ASN A 55 15.23 13.28 -1.57
C ASN A 55 16.61 13.11 -2.24
N ARG A 56 16.67 13.16 -3.58
CA ARG A 56 17.92 13.02 -4.35
C ARG A 56 19.04 13.94 -3.83
N ASP A 57 18.73 15.21 -3.63
CA ASP A 57 19.72 16.21 -3.21
C ASP A 57 20.21 15.95 -1.76
N SER A 58 19.31 15.48 -0.89
CA SER A 58 19.69 15.06 0.46
C SER A 58 20.61 13.83 0.42
N ILE A 59 20.36 12.88 -0.48
CA ILE A 59 21.22 11.69 -0.65
C ILE A 59 22.59 12.11 -1.17
N GLU A 60 22.64 13.03 -2.14
CA GLU A 60 23.89 13.58 -2.68
C GLU A 60 24.72 14.27 -1.60
N THR A 61 24.11 15.16 -0.81
CA THR A 61 24.80 15.84 0.29
C THR A 61 25.26 14.88 1.38
N SER A 62 24.49 13.82 1.68
CA SER A 62 24.92 12.76 2.60
C SER A 62 26.12 11.97 2.07
N LEU A 63 26.16 11.67 0.78
CA LEU A 63 27.30 10.98 0.15
C LEU A 63 28.57 11.86 0.17
N LEU A 64 28.43 13.15 -0.13
CA LEU A 64 29.54 14.12 -0.09
C LEU A 64 30.11 14.33 1.31
N ARG A 65 29.30 14.19 2.37
CA ARG A 65 29.76 14.22 3.77
C ARG A 65 30.36 12.90 4.24
N GLY A 66 30.12 11.82 3.50
CA GLY A 66 30.64 10.49 3.81
C GLY A 66 32.14 10.39 3.52
N LYS A 67 32.76 9.32 4.02
CA LYS A 67 34.16 8.97 3.68
C LYS A 67 34.26 8.16 2.37
N LEU A 68 33.18 8.12 1.57
CA LEU A 68 33.13 7.34 0.35
C LEU A 68 33.81 8.13 -0.77
N ASP A 69 34.62 7.43 -1.56
CA ASP A 69 35.31 8.04 -2.69
C ASP A 69 34.32 8.37 -3.82
N THR A 70 34.55 9.47 -4.54
CA THR A 70 33.57 10.05 -5.49
C THR A 70 33.26 9.10 -6.65
N GLN A 71 34.19 8.22 -7.01
CA GLN A 71 33.98 7.18 -8.01
C GLN A 71 32.82 6.22 -7.66
N TYR A 72 32.51 6.03 -6.37
CA TYR A 72 31.41 5.16 -5.94
C TYR A 72 30.05 5.85 -5.90
N HIS A 73 30.02 7.18 -5.95
CA HIS A 73 28.76 7.94 -5.93
C HIS A 73 27.93 7.65 -7.18
N ASP A 74 28.57 7.59 -8.35
CA ASP A 74 27.91 7.29 -9.62
C ASP A 74 27.24 5.91 -9.61
N TYR A 75 27.94 4.89 -9.09
CA TYR A 75 27.37 3.54 -8.96
C TYR A 75 26.14 3.50 -8.05
N ILE A 76 26.15 4.26 -6.95
CA ILE A 76 25.00 4.35 -6.04
C ILE A 76 23.82 5.02 -6.77
N PHE A 77 24.06 6.11 -7.48
CA PHE A 77 22.99 6.78 -8.23
C PHE A 77 22.45 5.94 -9.38
N TYR A 78 23.29 5.22 -10.11
CA TYR A 78 22.84 4.26 -11.13
C TYR A 78 22.03 3.11 -10.50
N GLY A 79 22.45 2.60 -9.35
CA GLY A 79 21.71 1.58 -8.60
C GLY A 79 20.32 2.07 -8.15
N LEU A 80 20.25 3.28 -7.59
CA LEU A 80 18.98 3.91 -7.19
C LEU A 80 18.08 4.16 -8.40
N ALA A 81 18.64 4.68 -9.50
CA ALA A 81 17.90 4.89 -10.74
C ALA A 81 17.35 3.58 -11.32
N ALA A 82 18.15 2.51 -11.33
CA ALA A 82 17.73 1.19 -11.78
C ALA A 82 16.60 0.62 -10.90
N LEU A 83 16.72 0.77 -9.57
CA LEU A 83 15.67 0.35 -8.63
C LEU A 83 14.35 1.07 -8.89
N LEU A 84 14.38 2.38 -9.14
CA LEU A 84 13.18 3.16 -9.48
C LEU A 84 12.60 2.73 -10.83
N ALA A 85 13.44 2.52 -11.86
CA ALA A 85 13.00 2.09 -13.17
C ALA A 85 12.32 0.71 -13.13
N ILE A 86 12.94 -0.27 -12.46
CA ILE A 86 12.37 -1.61 -12.29
C ILE A 86 11.04 -1.55 -11.52
N SER A 87 10.98 -0.74 -10.46
CA SER A 87 9.75 -0.55 -9.68
C SER A 87 8.63 0.06 -10.51
N ALA A 88 8.94 1.03 -11.36
CA ALA A 88 7.97 1.64 -12.28
C ALA A 88 7.44 0.61 -13.29
N VAL A 89 8.31 -0.22 -13.87
CA VAL A 89 7.90 -1.30 -14.79
C VAL A 89 7.01 -2.32 -14.08
N MET A 90 7.37 -2.73 -12.86
CA MET A 90 6.56 -3.66 -12.05
C MET A 90 5.18 -3.08 -11.74
N LEU A 91 5.11 -1.80 -11.36
CA LEU A 91 3.84 -1.12 -11.11
C LEU A 91 2.98 -1.04 -12.38
N ALA A 92 3.59 -0.72 -13.53
CA ALA A 92 2.91 -0.70 -14.82
C ALA A 92 2.36 -2.09 -15.20
N MET A 93 3.12 -3.16 -14.97
CA MET A 93 2.64 -4.53 -15.17
C MET A 93 1.47 -4.88 -14.24
N HIS A 94 1.51 -4.47 -12.97
CA HIS A 94 0.40 -4.66 -12.04
C HIS A 94 -0.85 -3.88 -12.45
N LEU A 95 -0.69 -2.65 -12.95
CA LEU A 95 -1.76 -1.85 -13.49
C LEU A 95 -2.38 -2.51 -14.72
N LEU A 96 -1.55 -2.94 -15.67
CA LEU A 96 -1.97 -3.63 -16.89
C LEU A 96 -2.72 -4.92 -16.56
N ARG A 97 -2.18 -5.71 -15.61
CA ARG A 97 -2.83 -6.92 -15.09
C ARG A 97 -4.17 -6.60 -14.45
N TYR A 98 -4.27 -5.53 -13.66
CA TYR A 98 -5.53 -5.13 -13.02
C TYR A 98 -6.60 -4.72 -14.05
N LEU A 99 -6.21 -3.92 -15.04
CA LEU A 99 -7.10 -3.47 -16.12
C LEU A 99 -7.58 -4.64 -16.99
N PHE A 100 -6.69 -5.54 -17.40
CA PHE A 100 -7.05 -6.69 -18.24
C PHE A 100 -7.62 -7.89 -17.48
N ALA A 101 -7.41 -8.01 -16.16
CA ALA A 101 -8.04 -9.06 -15.36
C ALA A 101 -9.57 -8.88 -15.29
N CYS A 102 -10.06 -7.65 -15.44
CA CYS A 102 -11.50 -7.36 -15.46
C CYS A 102 -12.24 -8.00 -16.65
N THR A 103 -11.56 -8.29 -17.77
CA THR A 103 -12.21 -8.81 -18.98
C THR A 103 -12.15 -10.34 -19.10
N ARG A 104 -11.36 -11.02 -18.26
CA ARG A 104 -10.97 -12.42 -18.49
C ARG A 104 -11.24 -13.38 -17.36
N GLY A 105 -12.21 -13.12 -16.46
CA GLY A 105 -12.58 -14.06 -15.38
C GLY A 105 -11.38 -14.54 -14.52
N ALA A 106 -10.26 -13.83 -14.63
CA ALA A 106 -9.05 -14.10 -13.90
C ALA A 106 -9.27 -13.49 -12.53
N THR A 107 -9.09 -14.30 -11.49
CA THR A 107 -9.21 -13.87 -10.10
C THR A 107 -8.50 -12.52 -9.96
N LYS A 108 -9.26 -11.47 -9.60
CA LYS A 108 -8.75 -10.15 -9.17
C LYS A 108 -7.87 -10.38 -7.94
N GLY A 109 -6.68 -10.89 -8.16
CA GLY A 109 -5.72 -11.20 -7.12
C GLY A 109 -5.18 -9.92 -6.49
N ASN A 110 -4.35 -10.10 -5.47
CA ASN A 110 -3.69 -9.09 -4.64
C ASN A 110 -3.20 -7.81 -5.34
N SER A 111 -3.01 -7.79 -6.67
CA SER A 111 -2.62 -6.61 -7.47
C SER A 111 -3.48 -5.37 -7.23
N GLY A 112 -4.79 -5.51 -6.97
CA GLY A 112 -5.64 -4.35 -6.65
C GLY A 112 -5.24 -3.67 -5.34
N GLY A 113 -4.94 -4.45 -4.30
CA GLY A 113 -4.46 -3.93 -3.03
C GLY A 113 -3.11 -3.23 -3.19
N LEU A 114 -2.19 -3.83 -3.96
CA LEU A 114 -0.87 -3.25 -4.22
C LEU A 114 -0.95 -1.88 -4.91
N LEU A 115 -1.76 -1.76 -5.96
CA LEU A 115 -1.95 -0.49 -6.67
C LEU A 115 -2.59 0.57 -5.78
N PHE A 116 -3.61 0.19 -5.01
CA PHE A 116 -4.27 1.11 -4.09
C PHE A 116 -3.31 1.60 -3.00
N GLY A 117 -2.50 0.70 -2.42
CA GLY A 117 -1.44 1.06 -1.48
C GLY A 117 -0.43 2.03 -2.09
N ALA A 118 0.03 1.77 -3.32
CA ALA A 118 0.94 2.66 -4.03
C ALA A 118 0.34 4.05 -4.30
N MET A 119 -0.95 4.10 -4.64
CA MET A 119 -1.68 5.35 -4.84
C MET A 119 -1.82 6.15 -3.54
N LEU A 120 -2.10 5.48 -2.42
CA LEU A 120 -2.11 6.11 -1.09
C LEU A 120 -0.73 6.67 -0.72
N ALA A 121 0.34 5.94 -1.00
CA ALA A 121 1.70 6.43 -0.76
C ALA A 121 2.03 7.67 -1.59
N ALA A 122 1.61 7.71 -2.87
CA ALA A 122 1.73 8.89 -3.70
C ALA A 122 0.94 10.07 -3.12
N GLY A 123 -0.32 9.85 -2.74
CA GLY A 123 -1.13 10.86 -2.07
C GLY A 123 -0.42 11.41 -0.84
N PHE A 124 0.09 10.54 0.03
CA PHE A 124 0.78 10.93 1.26
C PHE A 124 2.05 11.76 0.99
N VAL A 125 2.89 11.35 0.04
CA VAL A 125 4.15 12.05 -0.28
C VAL A 125 3.91 13.43 -0.88
N TYR A 126 2.83 13.61 -1.63
CA TYR A 126 2.48 14.88 -2.28
C TYR A 126 1.45 15.71 -1.49
N THR A 127 0.99 15.24 -0.33
CA THR A 127 0.10 16.00 0.53
C THR A 127 0.87 17.19 1.13
N PRO A 128 0.35 18.43 1.03
CA PRO A 128 0.98 19.60 1.66
C PRO A 128 0.91 19.51 3.20
N ASP A 129 1.92 20.08 3.87
CA ASP A 129 2.03 20.06 5.34
C ASP A 129 0.80 20.67 6.03
N SER A 130 0.16 21.67 5.40
CA SER A 130 -1.06 22.31 5.91
C SER A 130 -2.24 21.33 6.07
N VAL A 131 -2.30 20.28 5.26
CA VAL A 131 -3.34 19.24 5.39
C VAL A 131 -3.07 18.37 6.61
N PHE A 132 -1.80 18.07 6.90
CA PHE A 132 -1.43 17.36 8.12
C PHE A 132 -1.66 18.21 9.36
N GLU A 133 -1.28 19.49 9.33
CA GLU A 133 -1.55 20.43 10.43
C GLU A 133 -3.05 20.58 10.70
N ALA A 134 -3.86 20.72 9.64
CA ALA A 134 -5.31 20.77 9.78
C ALA A 134 -5.87 19.45 10.33
N ALA A 135 -5.38 18.30 9.84
CA ALA A 135 -5.80 16.99 10.33
C ALA A 135 -5.42 16.77 11.79
N PHE A 136 -4.19 17.11 12.19
CA PHE A 136 -3.71 17.01 13.56
C PHE A 136 -4.39 18.03 14.48
N GLY A 137 -4.68 19.24 14.00
CA GLY A 137 -5.44 20.24 14.76
C GLY A 137 -6.89 19.80 15.01
N LEU A 138 -7.53 19.17 14.02
CA LEU A 138 -8.84 18.55 14.18
C LEU A 138 -8.76 17.35 15.14
N LEU A 139 -7.70 16.53 15.05
CA LEU A 139 -7.50 15.40 15.96
C LEU A 139 -7.27 15.88 17.39
N ASP A 140 -6.42 16.88 17.64
CA ASP A 140 -6.15 17.43 18.98
C ASP A 140 -7.41 18.00 19.62
N THR A 141 -8.19 18.76 18.85
CA THR A 141 -9.45 19.35 19.35
C THR A 141 -10.48 18.27 19.69
N ASN A 142 -10.69 17.29 18.80
CA ASN A 142 -11.64 16.20 19.03
C ASN A 142 -11.15 15.21 20.09
N SER A 143 -9.86 14.90 20.14
CA SER A 143 -9.27 13.99 21.12
C SER A 143 -9.25 14.62 22.51
N ARG A 144 -8.96 15.91 22.66
CA ARG A 144 -9.18 16.63 23.93
C ARG A 144 -10.64 16.56 24.37
N SER A 145 -11.58 16.77 23.45
CA SER A 145 -13.01 16.67 23.79
C SER A 145 -13.43 15.26 24.23
N LEU A 146 -12.87 14.21 23.61
CA LEU A 146 -13.09 12.82 23.99
C LEU A 146 -12.38 12.45 25.30
N ILE A 147 -11.17 12.95 25.54
CA ILE A 147 -10.44 12.73 26.79
C ILE A 147 -11.16 13.43 27.93
N VAL A 148 -11.64 14.67 27.75
CA VAL A 148 -12.45 15.38 28.75
C VAL A 148 -13.77 14.65 28.98
N ALA A 149 -14.48 14.22 27.92
CA ALA A 149 -15.72 13.46 28.06
C ALA A 149 -15.51 12.08 28.71
N ALA A 150 -14.36 11.44 28.48
CA ALA A 150 -14.00 10.18 29.13
C ALA A 150 -13.55 10.38 30.59
N ALA A 151 -12.82 11.47 30.87
CA ALA A 151 -12.42 11.88 32.22
C ALA A 151 -13.66 12.16 33.09
N ASP A 152 -14.66 12.83 32.53
CA ASP A 152 -15.93 13.14 33.20
C ASP A 152 -16.78 11.87 33.50
N LYS A 153 -16.44 10.75 32.85
CA LYS A 153 -17.09 9.44 33.04
C LYS A 153 -16.25 8.46 33.86
N MET A 154 -15.01 8.79 34.21
CA MET A 154 -14.15 7.96 35.06
C MET A 154 -13.89 8.65 36.40
N PRO A 155 -13.97 7.94 37.54
CA PRO A 155 -13.60 8.49 38.85
C PRO A 155 -12.08 8.55 39.02
N VAL A 156 -11.37 9.12 38.04
CA VAL A 156 -9.91 9.26 38.04
C VAL A 156 -9.59 10.70 37.64
N ASP A 157 -8.98 11.45 38.57
CA ASP A 157 -8.53 12.82 38.34
C ASP A 157 -7.29 12.83 37.44
N LEU A 158 -7.52 12.94 36.13
CA LEU A 158 -6.48 13.02 35.11
C LEU A 158 -5.74 14.38 35.11
N GLY A 159 -6.22 15.37 35.88
CA GLY A 159 -5.61 16.70 35.98
C GLY A 159 -4.21 16.70 36.62
N ASN A 160 -3.83 15.59 37.28
CA ASN A 160 -2.56 15.43 37.98
C ASN A 160 -1.62 14.39 37.34
N ILE A 161 -1.93 13.89 36.13
CA ILE A 161 -1.07 12.94 35.43
C ILE A 161 -0.03 13.72 34.62
N ALA A 162 1.12 13.96 35.23
CA ALA A 162 2.31 14.42 34.52
C ALA A 162 2.82 13.30 33.59
N PHE A 163 2.60 13.44 32.29
CA PHE A 163 3.27 12.61 31.29
C PHE A 163 4.75 13.00 31.25
N VAL A 164 5.55 12.37 32.10
CA VAL A 164 7.01 12.47 32.02
C VAL A 164 7.44 11.65 30.81
N SER A 165 7.65 12.33 29.68
CA SER A 165 8.47 11.79 28.59
C SER A 165 9.89 11.66 29.14
N SER A 166 10.33 10.43 29.39
CA SER A 166 11.73 10.10 29.65
C SER A 166 12.54 10.38 28.39
N THR A 167 12.90 11.63 28.16
CA THR A 167 13.98 11.99 27.24
C THR A 167 15.28 11.94 28.06
N GLY A 168 15.90 10.75 28.10
CA GLY A 168 17.22 10.55 28.70
C GLY A 168 17.80 9.23 28.20
N GLY A 169 19.02 9.14 27.69
CA GLY A 169 20.05 10.16 27.51
C GLY A 169 21.30 9.53 26.90
N TYR A 170 22.14 10.41 26.34
CA TYR A 170 23.52 10.26 25.85
C TYR A 170 23.78 9.40 24.61
#